data_AF-A0A2C6B1M5-F1
#
_entry.id   AF-A0A2C6B1M5-F1
#
_cell.length_a   1.000
_cell.length_b   1.000
_cell.length_c   1.000
_cell.angle_alpha   90.00
_cell.angle_beta   90.00
_cell.angle_gamma   90.00
#
_symmetry.space_group_name_H-M   'P 1'
#
loop_
_entity.id
_entity.type
_entity.pdbx_description
1 polymer ?
#
loop_
_entity_poly.entity_id
_entity_poly.type
_entity_poly.pdbx_seq_one_letter_code
_entity_poly.pdbx_strand_id
1 'polypeptide(L)'
;MNSDIDKKKLILEKAKDMIITESYSSLSISKLTSELNISKGSFYTYFPSKDKMLGEILDEYIKNITIFKNNLLENSKNIDECLDYYINSLLNLTDDELKLELVITNLKRNYEVFNEENFKKLKDIACTMIDLVKEVLSKYKKDISIEEKDIEKCSKMIFSIAEVFLIMENVDFNSDRFTFKTLDEVKKMYRSDDIKDHLEFIKKSIKKIIY
;
A
#
# COMPACT_ATOMS: atom_id res chain seq x y z
N MET A 1 8.85 -20.99 -22.72
CA MET A 1 8.75 -19.54 -22.39
C MET A 1 7.70 -19.23 -21.32
N ASN A 2 6.54 -19.90 -21.24
CA ASN A 2 5.57 -19.68 -20.13
C ASN A 2 6.08 -20.12 -18.75
N SER A 3 6.78 -21.26 -18.67
CA SER A 3 7.36 -21.82 -17.43
C SER A 3 8.19 -20.82 -16.60
N ASP A 4 8.97 -19.96 -17.24
CA ASP A 4 9.91 -19.08 -16.53
C ASP A 4 9.23 -17.83 -15.99
N ILE A 5 8.25 -17.29 -16.73
CA ILE A 5 7.40 -16.18 -16.26
C ILE A 5 6.56 -16.64 -15.06
N ASP A 6 6.01 -17.85 -15.14
CA ASP A 6 5.21 -18.43 -14.06
C ASP A 6 6.05 -18.64 -12.78
N LYS A 7 7.30 -19.11 -12.90
CA LYS A 7 8.21 -19.27 -11.76
C LYS A 7 8.59 -17.94 -11.13
N LYS A 8 8.89 -16.92 -11.93
CA LYS A 8 9.20 -15.58 -11.41
C LYS A 8 8.02 -15.03 -10.62
N LYS A 9 6.80 -15.13 -11.17
CA LYS A 9 5.57 -14.71 -10.48
C LYS A 9 5.34 -15.50 -9.20
N LEU A 10 5.55 -16.81 -9.21
CA LEU A 10 5.40 -17.67 -8.04
C LEU A 10 6.36 -17.27 -6.90
N ILE A 11 7.61 -16.93 -7.24
CA ILE A 11 8.59 -16.42 -6.27
C ILE A 11 8.12 -15.09 -5.66
N LEU A 12 7.65 -14.15 -6.48
CA LEU A 12 7.15 -12.86 -6.00
C LEU A 12 5.92 -13.03 -5.10
N GLU A 13 4.95 -13.85 -5.51
CA GLU A 13 3.75 -14.11 -4.70
C GLU A 13 4.10 -14.74 -3.35
N LYS A 14 5.01 -15.72 -3.35
CA LYS A 14 5.45 -16.33 -2.10
C LYS A 14 6.22 -15.35 -1.22
N ALA A 15 7.03 -14.48 -1.82
CA ALA A 15 7.73 -13.43 -1.08
C ALA A 15 6.76 -12.44 -0.44
N LYS A 16 5.71 -12.01 -1.15
CA LYS A 16 4.64 -11.15 -0.61
C LYS A 16 3.99 -11.81 0.62
N ASP A 17 3.62 -13.09 0.51
CA ASP A 17 3.03 -13.84 1.63
C ASP A 17 3.98 -13.88 2.84
N MET A 18 5.25 -14.23 2.64
CA MET A 18 6.26 -14.28 3.71
C MET A 18 6.55 -12.91 4.34
N ILE A 19 6.54 -11.83 3.55
CA ILE A 19 6.73 -10.47 4.08
C ILE A 19 5.58 -10.11 5.01
N ILE A 20 4.34 -10.47 4.67
CA ILE A 20 3.16 -10.21 5.51
C ILE A 20 3.22 -11.03 6.79
N THR A 21 3.57 -12.33 6.72
CA THR A 21 3.47 -13.25 7.86
C THR A 21 4.70 -13.23 8.77
N GLU A 22 5.89 -12.97 8.23
CA GLU A 22 7.15 -13.13 8.96
C GLU A 22 8.01 -11.87 8.99
N SER A 23 7.68 -10.82 8.22
CA SER A 23 8.50 -9.64 7.91
C SER A 23 9.62 -9.88 6.88
N TYR A 24 10.03 -8.79 6.22
CA TYR A 24 11.13 -8.83 5.26
C TYR A 24 12.50 -9.23 5.88
N SER A 25 12.73 -8.84 7.13
CA SER A 25 13.99 -9.09 7.83
C SER A 25 14.25 -10.58 8.06
N SER A 26 13.20 -11.33 8.42
CA SER A 26 13.27 -12.77 8.68
C SER A 26 13.21 -13.62 7.40
N LEU A 27 12.74 -13.04 6.28
CA LEU A 27 12.67 -13.72 5.00
C LEU A 27 14.06 -14.17 4.56
N SER A 28 14.23 -15.49 4.43
CA SER A 28 15.44 -16.12 3.90
C SER A 28 15.17 -16.77 2.54
N ILE A 29 16.12 -16.61 1.61
CA ILE A 29 16.05 -17.25 0.28
C ILE A 29 15.94 -18.77 0.44
N SER A 30 16.65 -19.35 1.41
CA SER A 30 16.62 -20.81 1.65
C SER A 30 15.21 -21.30 1.99
N LYS A 31 14.52 -20.63 2.92
CA LYS A 31 13.16 -20.98 3.30
C LYS A 31 12.19 -20.77 2.16
N LEU A 32 12.26 -19.61 1.49
CA LEU A 32 11.43 -19.31 0.32
C LEU A 32 11.55 -20.39 -0.76
N THR A 33 12.79 -20.75 -1.13
CA THR A 33 13.00 -21.78 -2.17
C THR A 33 12.55 -23.17 -1.73
N SER A 34 12.69 -23.49 -0.44
CA SER A 34 12.23 -24.76 0.12
C SER A 34 10.71 -24.87 0.06
N GLU A 35 9.98 -23.82 0.42
CA GLU A 35 8.51 -23.82 0.38
C GLU A 35 7.95 -23.85 -1.05
N LEU A 36 8.74 -23.39 -2.02
CA LEU A 36 8.41 -23.47 -3.44
C LEU A 36 8.91 -24.75 -4.12
N ASN A 37 9.61 -25.64 -3.41
CA ASN A 37 10.27 -26.83 -3.98
C ASN A 37 11.19 -26.51 -5.17
N ILE A 38 11.96 -25.42 -5.09
CA ILE A 38 12.96 -25.03 -6.10
C ILE A 38 14.36 -24.96 -5.48
N SER A 39 15.40 -24.99 -6.31
CA SER A 39 16.77 -24.78 -5.84
C SER A 39 17.07 -23.30 -5.62
N LYS A 40 18.04 -22.98 -4.74
CA LYS A 40 18.59 -21.61 -4.62
C LYS A 40 19.12 -21.09 -5.97
N GLY A 41 19.77 -21.95 -6.75
CA GLY A 41 20.22 -21.61 -8.11
C GLY A 41 19.05 -21.13 -8.98
N SER A 42 17.91 -21.80 -8.92
CA SER A 42 16.69 -21.39 -9.64
C SER A 42 16.09 -20.08 -9.15
N PHE A 43 16.35 -19.64 -7.91
CA PHE A 43 15.98 -18.29 -7.48
C PHE A 43 16.90 -17.25 -8.13
N TYR A 44 18.22 -17.50 -8.07
CA TYR A 44 19.23 -16.57 -8.57
C TYR A 44 19.22 -16.41 -10.10
N THR A 45 18.54 -17.28 -10.85
CA THR A 45 18.27 -17.06 -12.29
C THR A 45 17.29 -15.90 -12.54
N TYR A 46 16.41 -15.60 -11.59
CA TYR A 46 15.41 -14.52 -11.70
C TYR A 46 15.79 -13.28 -10.91
N PHE A 47 16.30 -13.47 -9.70
CA PHE A 47 16.59 -12.39 -8.77
C PHE A 47 18.02 -12.51 -8.27
N PRO A 48 18.91 -11.55 -8.63
CA PRO A 48 20.30 -11.57 -8.17
C PRO A 48 20.44 -11.54 -6.64
N SER A 49 19.45 -10.98 -5.93
CA SER A 49 19.41 -10.92 -4.47
C SER A 49 17.98 -10.80 -3.93
N LYS A 50 17.83 -10.98 -2.61
CA LYS A 50 16.59 -10.68 -1.88
C LYS A 50 16.16 -9.22 -2.05
N ASP A 51 17.11 -8.28 -2.12
CA ASP A 51 16.83 -6.86 -2.32
C ASP A 51 16.31 -6.57 -3.73
N LYS A 52 16.84 -7.23 -4.77
CA LYS A 52 16.33 -7.06 -6.13
C LYS A 52 14.92 -7.63 -6.29
N MET A 53 14.61 -8.74 -5.61
CA MET A 53 13.24 -9.25 -5.52
C MET A 53 12.30 -8.25 -4.84
N LEU A 54 12.70 -7.65 -3.71
CA LEU A 54 11.91 -6.61 -3.05
C LEU A 54 11.72 -5.38 -3.95
N GLY A 55 12.77 -4.99 -4.66
CA GLY A 55 12.73 -3.86 -5.60
C GLY A 55 11.66 -4.02 -6.67
N GLU A 56 11.46 -5.25 -7.19
CA GLU A 56 10.39 -5.52 -8.16
C GLU A 56 8.98 -5.43 -7.54
N ILE A 57 8.81 -5.88 -6.29
CA ILE A 57 7.53 -5.73 -5.58
C ILE A 57 7.20 -4.24 -5.36
N LEU A 58 8.20 -3.43 -5.02
CA LEU A 58 8.04 -1.98 -4.88
C LEU A 58 7.72 -1.32 -6.22
N ASP A 59 8.36 -1.74 -7.32
CA ASP A 59 8.08 -1.22 -8.67
C ASP A 59 6.65 -1.55 -9.13
N GLU A 60 6.16 -2.76 -8.82
CA GLU A 60 4.77 -3.15 -9.04
C GLU A 60 3.81 -2.18 -8.34
N TYR A 61 4.06 -1.87 -7.08
CA TYR A 61 3.22 -0.94 -6.32
C TYR A 61 3.31 0.49 -6.84
N ILE A 62 4.51 0.99 -7.15
CA ILE A 62 4.72 2.33 -7.72
C ILE A 62 3.94 2.48 -9.04
N LYS A 63 3.93 1.45 -9.89
CA LYS A 63 3.15 1.44 -11.11
C LYS A 63 1.66 1.55 -10.83
N ASN A 64 1.14 0.78 -9.87
CA ASN A 64 -0.28 0.78 -9.53
C ASN A 64 -0.73 2.14 -8.97
N ILE A 65 0.02 2.74 -8.03
CA ILE A 65 -0.33 4.06 -7.49
C ILE A 65 -0.23 5.18 -8.53
N THR A 66 0.67 5.06 -9.51
CA THR A 66 0.77 6.02 -10.61
C THR A 66 -0.46 5.97 -11.51
N ILE A 67 -0.92 4.75 -11.86
CA ILE A 67 -2.15 4.56 -12.63
C ILE A 67 -3.36 5.09 -11.85
N PHE A 68 -3.44 4.75 -10.56
CA PHE A 68 -4.50 5.25 -9.68
C PHE A 68 -4.54 6.78 -9.62
N LYS A 69 -3.39 7.42 -9.40
CA LYS A 69 -3.25 8.88 -9.38
C LYS A 69 -3.79 9.52 -10.67
N ASN A 70 -3.34 9.03 -11.82
CA ASN A 70 -3.75 9.60 -13.11
C ASN A 70 -5.27 9.43 -13.33
N ASN A 71 -5.80 8.23 -13.06
CA ASN A 71 -7.22 7.96 -13.21
C ASN A 71 -8.07 8.83 -12.27
N LEU A 72 -7.66 9.02 -11.01
CA LEU A 72 -8.39 9.87 -10.07
C LEU A 72 -8.42 11.33 -10.55
N LEU A 73 -7.28 11.84 -11.00
CA LEU A 73 -7.17 13.23 -11.46
C LEU A 73 -7.93 13.49 -12.77
N GLU A 74 -8.01 12.51 -13.67
CA GLU A 74 -8.70 12.62 -14.95
C GLU A 74 -10.23 12.45 -14.83
N ASN A 75 -10.69 11.52 -13.99
CA ASN A 75 -12.11 11.13 -13.97
C ASN A 75 -12.97 11.92 -12.98
N SER A 76 -12.37 12.62 -12.02
CA SER A 76 -13.12 13.45 -11.06
C SER A 76 -13.25 14.89 -11.54
N LYS A 77 -14.43 15.49 -11.30
CA LYS A 77 -14.76 16.88 -11.68
C LYS A 77 -14.75 17.85 -10.50
N ASN A 78 -14.81 17.34 -9.28
CA ASN A 78 -14.78 18.10 -8.03
C ASN A 78 -14.15 17.24 -6.92
N ILE A 79 -13.93 17.83 -5.74
CA ILE A 79 -13.29 17.14 -4.62
C ILE A 79 -14.13 16.01 -4.03
N ASP A 80 -15.47 16.13 -4.04
CA ASP A 80 -16.35 15.07 -3.54
C ASP A 80 -16.25 13.81 -4.40
N GLU A 81 -16.22 13.99 -5.73
CA GLU A 81 -15.99 12.89 -6.68
C GLU A 81 -14.59 12.27 -6.52
N CYS A 82 -13.57 13.05 -6.14
CA CYS A 82 -12.24 12.50 -5.84
C CYS A 82 -12.28 11.59 -4.60
N LEU A 83 -12.97 12.03 -3.55
CA LEU A 83 -13.15 11.24 -2.34
C LEU A 83 -13.97 9.98 -2.63
N ASP A 84 -15.06 10.08 -3.38
CA ASP A 84 -15.87 8.93 -3.78
C ASP A 84 -15.06 7.93 -4.61
N TYR A 85 -14.26 8.43 -5.56
CA TYR A 85 -13.36 7.58 -6.34
C TYR A 85 -12.37 6.85 -5.45
N TYR A 86 -11.68 7.55 -4.54
CA TYR A 86 -10.72 6.95 -3.61
C TYR A 86 -11.34 5.85 -2.75
N ILE A 87 -12.51 6.11 -2.15
CA ILE A 87 -13.22 5.14 -1.31
C ILE A 87 -13.65 3.93 -2.12
N ASN A 88 -14.23 4.15 -3.32
CA ASN A 88 -14.64 3.05 -4.19
C ASN A 88 -13.44 2.22 -4.68
N SER A 89 -12.29 2.83 -4.97
CA SER A 89 -11.09 2.08 -5.35
C SER A 89 -10.59 1.19 -4.22
N LEU A 90 -10.62 1.67 -2.96
CA LEU A 90 -10.24 0.85 -1.80
C LEU A 90 -11.21 -0.32 -1.56
N LEU A 91 -12.51 -0.09 -1.73
CA LEU A 91 -13.54 -1.13 -1.57
C LEU A 91 -13.50 -2.20 -2.67
N ASN A 92 -13.00 -1.84 -3.85
CA ASN A 92 -12.93 -2.72 -5.01
C ASN A 92 -11.54 -3.28 -5.30
N LEU A 93 -10.61 -3.19 -4.34
CA LEU A 93 -9.30 -3.82 -4.47
C LEU A 93 -9.47 -5.32 -4.68
N THR A 94 -8.77 -5.85 -5.68
CA THR A 94 -8.60 -7.28 -5.86
C THR A 94 -7.76 -7.88 -4.72
N ASP A 95 -7.80 -9.21 -4.57
CA ASP A 95 -6.99 -9.90 -3.56
C ASP A 95 -5.48 -9.66 -3.74
N ASP A 96 -5.02 -9.51 -4.98
CA ASP A 96 -3.61 -9.25 -5.29
C ASP A 96 -3.22 -7.81 -4.95
N GLU A 97 -4.10 -6.84 -5.24
CA GLU A 97 -3.88 -5.43 -4.87
C GLU A 97 -3.92 -5.24 -3.35
N LEU A 98 -4.90 -5.84 -2.66
CA LEU A 98 -4.97 -5.81 -1.20
C LEU A 98 -3.75 -6.47 -0.56
N LYS A 99 -3.28 -7.60 -1.11
CA LYS A 99 -2.04 -8.23 -0.64
C LYS A 99 -0.87 -7.26 -0.78
N LEU A 100 -0.76 -6.55 -1.90
CA LEU A 100 0.32 -5.60 -2.13
C LEU A 100 0.27 -4.41 -1.15
N GLU A 101 -0.93 -3.86 -0.88
CA GLU A 101 -1.12 -2.83 0.15
C GLU A 101 -0.62 -3.28 1.54
N LEU A 102 -0.88 -4.54 1.90
CA LEU A 102 -0.44 -5.11 3.17
C LEU A 102 1.07 -5.36 3.22
N VAL A 103 1.68 -5.73 2.09
CA VAL A 103 3.13 -5.80 1.97
C VAL A 103 3.75 -4.44 2.23
N ILE A 104 3.28 -3.38 1.55
CA ILE A 104 3.80 -2.02 1.74
C ILE A 104 3.62 -1.56 3.19
N THR A 105 2.45 -1.81 3.78
CA THR A 105 2.16 -1.50 5.19
C THR A 105 3.14 -2.18 6.15
N ASN A 106 3.48 -3.45 5.91
CA ASN A 106 4.46 -4.16 6.74
C ASN A 106 5.89 -3.63 6.54
N LEU A 107 6.27 -3.33 5.30
CA LEU A 107 7.59 -2.80 4.97
C LEU A 107 7.86 -1.45 5.64
N LYS A 108 6.84 -0.58 5.75
CA LYS A 108 6.94 0.72 6.43
C LYS A 108 7.22 0.64 7.93
N ARG A 109 7.07 -0.52 8.57
CA ARG A 109 7.30 -0.67 10.02
C ARG A 109 8.77 -0.83 10.39
N ASN A 110 9.55 -1.41 9.49
CA ASN A 110 10.96 -1.75 9.72
C ASN A 110 11.81 -1.36 8.51
N TYR A 111 11.63 -0.14 7.98
CA TYR A 111 12.31 0.29 6.76
C TYR A 111 13.83 0.42 6.89
N GLU A 112 14.36 0.48 8.11
CA GLU A 112 15.80 0.63 8.40
C GLU A 112 16.64 -0.55 7.90
N VAL A 113 16.02 -1.69 7.64
CA VAL A 113 16.71 -2.90 7.15
C VAL A 113 16.91 -2.91 5.63
N PHE A 114 16.35 -1.94 4.91
CA PHE A 114 16.43 -1.89 3.46
C PHE A 114 17.75 -1.28 3.00
N ASN A 115 18.21 -1.74 1.84
CA ASN A 115 19.27 -1.03 1.14
C ASN A 115 18.78 0.35 0.65
N GLU A 116 19.72 1.21 0.25
CA GLU A 116 19.43 2.58 -0.18
C GLU A 116 18.41 2.65 -1.33
N GLU A 117 18.52 1.73 -2.30
CA GLU A 117 17.63 1.67 -3.46
C GLU A 117 16.17 1.42 -3.05
N ASN A 118 15.93 0.39 -2.23
CA ASN A 118 14.58 0.04 -1.80
C ASN A 118 14.03 1.04 -0.78
N PHE A 119 14.88 1.60 0.08
CA PHE A 119 14.47 2.70 0.96
C PHE A 119 14.00 3.92 0.16
N LYS A 120 14.73 4.29 -0.90
CA LYS A 120 14.34 5.39 -1.78
C LYS A 120 13.00 5.10 -2.47
N LYS A 121 12.79 3.90 -3.00
CA LYS A 121 11.51 3.50 -3.60
C LYS A 121 10.35 3.60 -2.60
N LEU A 122 10.55 3.15 -1.36
CA LEU A 122 9.51 3.26 -0.33
C LEU A 122 9.20 4.72 0.05
N LYS A 123 10.23 5.57 0.11
CA LYS A 123 10.06 7.02 0.30
C LYS A 123 9.28 7.63 -0.87
N ASP A 124 9.63 7.29 -2.11
CA ASP A 124 9.00 7.81 -3.32
C ASP A 124 7.51 7.44 -3.38
N ILE A 125 7.12 6.26 -2.88
CA ILE A 125 5.72 5.87 -2.69
C ILE A 125 4.99 6.86 -1.77
N ALA A 126 5.54 7.14 -0.59
CA ALA A 126 4.91 8.06 0.37
C ALA A 126 4.82 9.49 -0.19
N CYS A 127 5.88 9.98 -0.85
CA CYS A 127 5.87 11.27 -1.52
C CYS A 127 4.80 11.34 -2.61
N THR A 128 4.69 10.31 -3.46
CA THR A 128 3.70 10.26 -4.54
C THR A 128 2.26 10.37 -4.02
N MET A 129 1.95 9.70 -2.91
CA MET A 129 0.62 9.76 -2.30
C MET A 129 0.33 11.13 -1.67
N ILE A 130 1.30 11.74 -0.99
CA ILE A 130 1.16 13.10 -0.43
C ILE A 130 0.99 14.13 -1.57
N ASP A 131 1.78 14.00 -2.64
CA ASP A 131 1.72 14.87 -3.81
C ASP A 131 0.38 14.73 -4.54
N LEU A 132 -0.18 13.51 -4.63
CA LEU A 132 -1.53 13.30 -5.14
C LEU A 132 -2.56 14.10 -4.33
N VAL A 133 -2.55 14.01 -2.99
CA VAL A 133 -3.49 14.78 -2.16
C VAL A 133 -3.31 16.28 -2.38
N LYS A 134 -2.06 16.75 -2.44
CA LYS A 134 -1.73 18.15 -2.75
C LYS A 134 -2.26 18.60 -4.11
N GLU A 135 -2.08 17.80 -5.14
CA GLU A 135 -2.58 18.09 -6.49
C GLU A 135 -4.11 18.17 -6.51
N VAL A 136 -4.81 17.26 -5.82
CA VAL A 136 -6.28 17.30 -5.70
C VAL A 136 -6.74 18.58 -4.98
N LEU A 137 -6.15 18.90 -3.82
CA LEU A 137 -6.51 20.12 -3.07
C LEU A 137 -6.23 21.40 -3.88
N SER A 138 -5.13 21.43 -4.64
CA SER A 138 -4.76 22.57 -5.47
C SER A 138 -5.70 22.71 -6.68
N LYS A 139 -6.03 21.58 -7.34
CA LYS A 139 -6.94 21.54 -8.50
C LYS A 139 -8.33 22.10 -8.14
N TYR A 140 -8.84 21.74 -6.96
CA TYR A 140 -10.16 22.16 -6.48
C TYR A 140 -10.09 23.24 -5.41
N LYS A 141 -9.07 24.11 -5.45
CA LYS A 141 -8.85 25.14 -4.41
C LYS A 141 -10.06 26.04 -4.16
N LYS A 142 -10.87 26.29 -5.20
CA LYS A 142 -12.09 27.11 -5.15
C LYS A 142 -13.24 26.44 -4.40
N ASP A 143 -13.22 25.12 -4.30
CA ASP A 143 -14.27 24.32 -3.67
C ASP A 143 -13.97 24.05 -2.18
N ILE A 144 -12.81 24.50 -1.67
CA ILE A 144 -12.32 24.22 -0.31
C ILE A 144 -11.92 25.50 0.44
N SER A 145 -12.03 25.51 1.76
CA SER A 145 -11.71 26.66 2.62
C SER A 145 -10.22 26.81 2.95
N ILE A 146 -9.36 25.94 2.41
CA ILE A 146 -8.02 25.64 2.95
C ILE A 146 -6.89 26.70 2.91
N GLU A 147 -6.94 27.93 2.42
CA GLU A 147 -5.72 28.78 2.24
C GLU A 147 -4.51 28.14 1.50
N GLU A 148 -3.94 28.85 0.52
CA GLU A 148 -2.83 28.34 -0.31
C GLU A 148 -1.59 27.91 0.50
N LYS A 149 -1.24 28.69 1.53
CA LYS A 149 -0.04 28.46 2.38
C LYS A 149 -0.12 27.17 3.20
N ASP A 150 -1.32 26.63 3.41
CA ASP A 150 -1.56 25.49 4.29
C ASP A 150 -1.83 24.18 3.54
N ILE A 151 -2.00 24.20 2.21
CA ILE A 151 -2.21 23.00 1.38
C ILE A 151 -1.18 21.91 1.69
N GLU A 152 0.11 22.26 1.73
CA GLU A 152 1.19 21.30 1.99
C GLU A 152 1.01 20.57 3.35
N LYS A 153 0.59 21.31 4.37
CA LYS A 153 0.36 20.75 5.72
C LYS A 153 -0.91 19.89 5.73
N CYS A 154 -1.98 20.37 5.10
CA CYS A 154 -3.24 19.65 4.97
C CYS A 154 -3.06 18.34 4.20
N SER A 155 -2.27 18.32 3.12
CA SER A 155 -1.99 17.10 2.36
C SER A 155 -1.30 16.04 3.20
N LYS A 156 -0.27 16.43 3.96
CA LYS A 156 0.42 15.53 4.89
C LYS A 156 -0.54 15.00 5.96
N MET A 157 -1.35 15.88 6.55
CA MET A 157 -2.30 15.49 7.59
C MET A 157 -3.38 14.53 7.07
N ILE A 158 -3.99 14.81 5.91
CA ILE A 158 -4.99 13.95 5.29
C ILE A 158 -4.39 12.57 4.95
N PHE A 159 -3.20 12.55 4.33
CA PHE A 159 -2.47 11.31 4.06
C PHE A 159 -2.20 10.52 5.34
N SER A 160 -1.64 11.16 6.38
CA SER A 160 -1.32 10.50 7.65
C SER A 160 -2.56 9.96 8.37
N ILE A 161 -3.68 10.69 8.36
CA ILE A 161 -4.92 10.22 8.99
C ILE A 161 -5.44 8.98 8.26
N ALA A 162 -5.52 9.02 6.93
CA ALA A 162 -6.02 7.89 6.15
C ALA A 162 -5.11 6.66 6.30
N GLU A 163 -3.79 6.85 6.20
CA GLU A 163 -2.80 5.77 6.32
C GLU A 163 -2.83 5.13 7.71
N VAL A 164 -2.68 5.93 8.78
CA VAL A 164 -2.58 5.41 10.14
C VAL A 164 -3.90 4.78 10.58
N PHE A 165 -5.04 5.36 10.22
CA PHE A 165 -6.35 4.78 10.54
C PHE A 165 -6.47 3.36 9.98
N LEU A 166 -6.19 3.17 8.68
CA LEU A 166 -6.25 1.84 8.05
C LEU A 166 -5.26 0.84 8.65
N ILE A 167 -4.09 1.30 9.11
CA ILE A 167 -3.14 0.46 9.83
C ILE A 167 -3.70 0.01 11.17
N MET A 168 -4.32 0.93 11.94
CA MET A 168 -4.90 0.62 13.25
C MET A 168 -6.07 -0.37 13.15
N GLU A 169 -6.84 -0.33 12.06
CA GLU A 169 -7.89 -1.34 11.81
C GLU A 169 -7.34 -2.76 11.64
N ASN A 170 -6.06 -2.90 11.30
CA ASN A 170 -5.38 -4.19 11.18
C ASN A 170 -4.72 -4.65 12.49
N VAL A 171 -4.70 -3.81 13.53
CA VAL A 171 -4.16 -4.17 14.86
C VAL A 171 -5.23 -4.94 15.64
N ASP A 172 -4.83 -6.03 16.30
CA ASP A 172 -5.66 -6.68 17.31
C ASP A 172 -5.34 -6.10 18.68
N PHE A 173 -6.25 -5.26 19.18
CA PHE A 173 -6.12 -4.60 20.48
C PHE A 173 -6.54 -5.47 21.67
N ASN A 174 -7.01 -6.69 21.45
CA ASN A 174 -7.38 -7.60 22.54
C ASN A 174 -6.19 -8.39 23.09
N SER A 175 -5.03 -8.30 22.44
CA SER A 175 -3.79 -8.91 22.90
C SER A 175 -3.00 -7.95 23.78
N ASP A 176 -2.25 -8.48 24.75
CA ASP A 176 -1.27 -7.72 25.55
C ASP A 176 -0.06 -7.25 24.72
N ARG A 177 -0.01 -7.61 23.43
CA ARG A 177 1.02 -7.20 22.47
C ARG A 177 0.35 -6.60 21.25
N PHE A 178 1.09 -5.75 20.52
CA PHE A 178 0.68 -5.33 19.18
C PHE A 178 0.73 -6.52 18.22
N THR A 179 -0.35 -7.29 18.18
CA THR A 179 -0.59 -8.32 17.18
C THR A 179 -1.37 -7.71 16.02
N PHE A 180 -1.22 -8.31 14.84
CA PHE A 180 -1.92 -7.88 13.64
C PHE A 180 -2.79 -9.01 13.15
N LYS A 181 -3.94 -8.63 12.59
CA LYS A 181 -4.82 -9.54 11.87
C LYS A 181 -4.01 -10.30 10.82
N THR A 182 -4.25 -11.60 10.73
CA THR A 182 -3.74 -12.45 9.66
C THR A 182 -4.24 -11.94 8.30
N LEU A 183 -3.54 -12.32 7.22
CA LEU A 183 -3.97 -11.95 5.86
C LEU A 183 -5.43 -12.34 5.59
N ASP A 184 -5.88 -13.50 6.08
CA ASP A 184 -7.26 -13.96 5.89
C ASP A 184 -8.27 -13.14 6.69
N GLU A 185 -7.92 -12.69 7.90
CA GLU A 185 -8.75 -11.78 8.69
C GLU A 185 -8.86 -10.41 8.04
N VAL A 186 -7.75 -9.87 7.52
CA VAL A 186 -7.77 -8.60 6.79
C VAL A 186 -8.62 -8.72 5.53
N LYS A 187 -8.47 -9.79 4.74
CA LYS A 187 -9.32 -10.03 3.57
C LYS A 187 -10.80 -10.11 3.91
N LYS A 188 -11.16 -10.78 5.01
CA LYS A 188 -12.55 -10.83 5.48
C LYS A 188 -13.07 -9.45 5.88
N MET A 189 -12.26 -8.67 6.60
CA MET A 189 -12.61 -7.32 7.01
C MET A 189 -12.79 -6.38 5.81
N TYR A 190 -11.90 -6.40 4.82
CA TYR A 190 -12.03 -5.57 3.61
C TYR A 190 -13.23 -5.95 2.72
N ARG A 191 -13.87 -7.09 2.99
CA ARG A 191 -15.10 -7.55 2.33
C ARG A 191 -16.34 -7.41 3.22
N SER A 192 -16.20 -6.96 4.47
CA SER A 192 -17.33 -6.75 5.38
C SER A 192 -17.95 -5.37 5.20
N ASP A 193 -19.15 -5.17 5.73
CA ASP A 193 -19.75 -3.84 5.77
C ASP A 193 -18.98 -2.89 6.72
N ASP A 194 -18.23 -3.42 7.68
CA ASP A 194 -17.45 -2.60 8.64
C ASP A 194 -16.41 -1.72 7.93
N ILE A 195 -15.67 -2.26 6.95
CA ILE A 195 -14.66 -1.45 6.24
C ILE A 195 -15.31 -0.31 5.47
N LYS A 196 -16.54 -0.51 4.97
CA LYS A 196 -17.27 0.53 4.24
C LYS A 196 -17.66 1.66 5.18
N ASP A 197 -18.13 1.34 6.38
CA ASP A 197 -18.45 2.33 7.39
C ASP A 197 -17.20 3.11 7.85
N HIS A 198 -16.06 2.42 8.00
CA HIS A 198 -14.77 3.03 8.32
C HIS A 198 -14.28 3.99 7.23
N LEU A 199 -14.35 3.57 5.97
CA LEU A 199 -13.96 4.39 4.83
C LEU A 199 -14.88 5.61 4.67
N GLU A 200 -16.19 5.46 4.86
CA GLU A 200 -17.12 6.59 4.89
C GLU A 200 -16.86 7.53 6.07
N PHE A 201 -16.43 7.02 7.23
CA PHE A 201 -15.99 7.84 8.35
C PHE A 201 -14.73 8.66 8.01
N ILE A 202 -13.72 8.07 7.35
CA ILE A 202 -12.53 8.77 6.87
C ILE A 202 -12.94 9.89 5.91
N LYS A 203 -13.78 9.58 4.91
CA LYS A 203 -14.28 10.56 3.93
C LYS A 203 -14.97 11.73 4.62
N LYS A 204 -15.89 11.48 5.55
CA LYS A 204 -16.56 12.53 6.33
C LYS A 204 -15.57 13.36 7.17
N SER A 205 -14.54 12.74 7.71
CA SER A 205 -13.51 13.41 8.50
C SER A 205 -12.64 14.31 7.63
N ILE A 206 -12.25 13.85 6.44
CA ILE A 206 -11.53 14.67 5.45
C ILE A 206 -12.39 15.86 5.02
N LYS A 207 -13.69 15.66 4.77
CA LYS A 207 -14.62 16.76 4.44
C LYS A 207 -14.62 17.88 5.48
N LYS A 208 -14.55 17.55 6.78
CA LYS A 208 -14.46 18.54 7.87
C LYS A 208 -13.13 19.31 7.90
N ILE A 209 -12.09 18.81 7.25
CA ILE A 209 -10.78 19.47 7.16
C ILE A 209 -10.76 20.43 5.95
N ILE A 210 -11.44 20.07 4.86
CA ILE A 210 -11.37 20.80 3.58
C ILE A 210 -12.47 21.86 3.39
N TYR A 211 -13.62 21.73 4.07
CA TYR A 211 -14.71 22.70 4.07
C TYR A 211 -14.72 23.49 5.36
#